data_AF-A0A952H7A6-F1
#
_entry.id   AF-A0A952H7A6-F1
#
_cell.length_a   1.000
_cell.length_b   1.000
_cell.length_c   1.000
_cell.angle_alpha   90.00
_cell.angle_beta   90.00
_cell.angle_gamma   90.00
#
_symmetry.space_group_name_H-M   'P 1'
#
loop_
_entity.id
_entity.type
_entity.pdbx_description
1 polymer ?
#
loop_
_entity_poly.entity_id
_entity_poly.type
_entity_poly.pdbx_seq_one_letter_code
_entity_poly.pdbx_strand_id
1 'polypeptide(L)'
;MKIRAQIGMVLNLDKCIGCHTCSVTCKNVWTSRPGVEYAWFNNVETKPGIGYPKEWENQDKWNGGWIRKPDGKLEPRQGGKWKLLMKIFANPNLPEIDDYYEPFTFDYDHLQSAPEMKHAPTARPRSLITGQRMEKIE
;
A
#
# COMPACT_ATOMS: atom_id res chain seq x y z
N MET A 1 -27.96 -27.66 -3.73
CA MET A 1 -28.03 -26.21 -3.92
C MET A 1 -27.89 -25.54 -2.55
N LYS A 2 -26.92 -24.63 -2.36
CA LYS A 2 -26.74 -23.87 -1.12
C LYS A 2 -26.80 -22.39 -1.45
N ILE A 3 -27.99 -21.78 -1.30
CA ILE A 3 -28.20 -20.36 -1.61
C ILE A 3 -27.45 -19.50 -0.58
N ARG A 4 -26.76 -18.47 -1.08
CA ARG A 4 -26.04 -17.46 -0.30
C ARG A 4 -26.31 -16.08 -0.90
N ALA A 5 -26.15 -15.03 -0.11
CA ALA A 5 -26.29 -13.64 -0.54
C ALA A 5 -25.03 -12.84 -0.18
N GLN A 6 -24.65 -11.89 -1.05
CA GLN A 6 -23.51 -10.99 -0.88
C GLN A 6 -23.83 -9.64 -1.55
N ILE A 7 -23.42 -8.54 -0.92
CA ILE A 7 -23.52 -7.20 -1.51
C ILE A 7 -22.35 -7.02 -2.47
N GLY A 8 -22.64 -6.80 -3.76
CA GLY A 8 -21.65 -6.48 -4.78
C GLY A 8 -21.47 -4.97 -4.97
N MET A 9 -20.42 -4.58 -5.70
CA MET A 9 -20.13 -3.18 -6.03
C MET A 9 -19.79 -3.07 -7.53
N VAL A 10 -20.19 -1.97 -8.15
CA VAL A 10 -19.86 -1.64 -9.54
C VAL A 10 -19.21 -0.26 -9.57
N LEU A 11 -18.05 -0.16 -10.22
CA LEU A 11 -17.36 1.11 -10.46
C LEU A 11 -17.41 1.40 -11.97
N ASN A 12 -18.12 2.46 -12.36
CA ASN A 12 -18.16 2.87 -13.76
C ASN A 12 -16.90 3.70 -14.08
N LEU A 13 -15.95 3.08 -14.79
CA LEU A 13 -14.67 3.70 -15.13
C LEU A 13 -14.79 4.86 -16.13
N ASP A 14 -15.86 4.90 -16.93
CA ASP A 14 -16.15 6.03 -17.85
C ASP A 14 -16.50 7.32 -17.08
N LYS A 15 -17.07 7.17 -15.88
CA LYS A 15 -17.40 8.29 -14.98
C LYS A 15 -16.35 8.52 -13.90
N CYS A 16 -15.26 7.76 -13.88
CA CYS A 16 -14.19 7.94 -12.92
C CYS A 16 -13.38 9.18 -13.29
N ILE A 17 -13.23 10.11 -12.35
CA ILE A 17 -12.46 11.36 -12.55
C ILE A 17 -11.12 11.37 -11.80
N GLY A 18 -10.73 10.24 -11.19
CA GLY A 18 -9.44 10.12 -10.51
C GLY A 18 -9.21 11.11 -9.36
N CYS A 19 -10.26 11.52 -8.63
CA CYS A 19 -10.15 12.59 -7.62
C CYS A 19 -9.65 12.16 -6.23
N HIS A 20 -9.42 10.86 -5.99
CA HIS A 20 -8.96 10.30 -4.71
C HIS A 20 -9.86 10.56 -3.47
N THR A 21 -11.07 11.09 -3.63
CA THR A 21 -11.98 11.36 -2.49
C THR A 21 -12.34 10.08 -1.71
N CYS A 22 -12.55 8.97 -2.42
CA CYS A 22 -12.78 7.65 -1.83
C CYS A 22 -11.58 7.19 -0.97
N SER A 23 -10.36 7.50 -1.39
CA SER A 23 -9.13 7.14 -0.67
C SER A 23 -9.00 7.93 0.63
N VAL A 24 -9.19 9.26 0.58
CA VAL A 24 -9.05 10.15 1.76
C VAL A 24 -10.11 9.84 2.82
N THR A 25 -11.37 9.66 2.41
CA THR A 25 -12.45 9.31 3.34
C THR A 25 -12.19 7.97 4.02
N CYS A 26 -11.76 6.96 3.27
CA CYS A 26 -11.37 5.66 3.84
C CYS A 26 -10.17 5.78 4.80
N LYS A 27 -9.14 6.55 4.44
CA LYS A 27 -7.96 6.80 5.26
C LYS A 27 -8.33 7.40 6.60
N ASN A 28 -9.07 8.51 6.58
CA ASN A 28 -9.47 9.26 7.77
C ASN A 28 -10.26 8.41 8.78
N VAL A 29 -11.17 7.56 8.28
CA VAL A 29 -12.02 6.75 9.16
C VAL A 29 -11.26 5.53 9.70
N TRP A 30 -10.43 4.87 8.88
CA TRP A 30 -9.97 3.52 9.20
C TRP A 30 -8.45 3.40 9.45
N THR A 31 -7.62 4.14 8.73
CA THR A 31 -6.17 3.87 8.63
C THR A 31 -5.27 5.08 8.91
N SER A 32 -5.70 5.99 9.79
CA SER A 32 -4.88 7.13 10.27
C SER A 32 -4.03 6.83 11.53
N ARG A 33 -4.00 5.58 12.00
CA ARG A 33 -3.22 5.18 13.19
C ARG A 33 -1.80 4.75 12.80
N PRO A 34 -0.81 4.90 13.71
CA PRO A 34 0.52 4.33 13.53
C PRO A 34 0.48 2.82 13.24
N GLY A 35 1.33 2.36 12.32
CA GLY A 35 1.39 1.01 11.77
C GLY A 35 0.54 0.79 10.50
N VAL A 36 -0.36 1.71 10.16
CA VAL A 36 -1.23 1.63 8.96
C VAL A 36 -1.34 2.95 8.21
N GLU A 37 -0.52 3.95 8.55
CA GLU A 37 -0.45 5.24 7.89
C GLU A 37 -0.05 5.12 6.43
N TYR A 38 0.83 4.16 6.10
CA TYR A 38 1.20 3.86 4.73
C TYR A 38 0.08 3.15 3.95
N ALA A 39 -0.86 2.48 4.64
CA ALA A 39 -1.83 1.55 4.06
C ALA A 39 -3.09 2.26 3.54
N TRP A 40 -3.36 2.13 2.25
CA TRP A 40 -4.55 2.67 1.59
C TRP A 40 -5.52 1.56 1.20
N PHE A 41 -6.50 1.26 2.07
CA PHE A 41 -7.50 0.20 1.79
C PHE A 41 -8.29 0.46 0.51
N ASN A 42 -8.61 1.72 0.24
CA ASN A 42 -9.10 2.17 -1.04
C ASN A 42 -8.04 3.11 -1.65
N ASN A 43 -7.38 2.67 -2.72
CA ASN A 43 -6.46 3.48 -3.51
C ASN A 43 -7.01 3.71 -4.93
N VAL A 44 -6.45 4.70 -5.62
CA VAL A 44 -6.77 5.01 -7.02
C VAL A 44 -5.46 5.03 -7.79
N GLU A 45 -5.42 4.37 -8.94
CA GLU A 45 -4.23 4.24 -9.77
C GLU A 45 -4.50 4.80 -11.15
N THR A 46 -3.54 5.57 -11.68
CA THR A 46 -3.58 6.04 -13.07
C THR A 46 -2.95 4.98 -13.97
N LYS A 47 -3.58 4.70 -15.12
CA LYS A 47 -3.04 3.80 -16.13
C LYS A 47 -2.67 4.59 -17.40
N PRO A 48 -1.55 4.25 -18.08
CA PRO A 48 -0.57 3.22 -17.73
C PRO A 48 0.24 3.54 -16.45
N GLY A 49 0.55 2.53 -15.63
CA GLY A 49 1.27 2.71 -14.36
C GLY A 49 1.44 1.39 -13.59
N ILE A 50 2.41 1.35 -12.67
CA ILE A 50 2.82 0.15 -11.92
C ILE A 50 1.96 -0.14 -10.66
N GLY A 51 1.16 0.83 -10.23
CA GLY A 51 0.21 0.68 -9.12
C GLY A 51 0.82 0.73 -7.72
N TYR A 52 0.01 0.35 -6.72
CA TYR A 52 0.36 0.35 -5.30
C TYR A 52 -0.11 -0.97 -4.64
N PRO A 53 0.80 -1.81 -4.09
CA PRO A 53 2.26 -1.69 -4.18
C PRO A 53 2.77 -1.81 -5.62
N LYS A 54 4.03 -1.43 -5.83
CA LYS A 54 4.68 -1.43 -7.15
C LYS A 54 4.59 -2.80 -7.81
N GLU A 55 4.09 -2.81 -9.04
CA GLU A 55 3.89 -4.00 -9.87
C GLU A 55 2.95 -5.05 -9.27
N TRP A 56 1.95 -4.69 -8.46
CA TRP A 56 1.06 -5.67 -7.81
C TRP A 56 0.36 -6.65 -8.77
N GLU A 57 0.18 -6.27 -10.04
CA GLU A 57 -0.39 -7.12 -11.10
C GLU A 57 0.58 -8.25 -11.54
N ASN A 58 1.88 -8.13 -11.31
CA ASN A 58 2.91 -9.10 -11.72
C ASN A 58 2.92 -10.34 -10.80
N GLN A 59 2.16 -11.38 -11.17
CA GLN A 59 2.06 -12.61 -10.38
C GLN A 59 3.25 -13.56 -10.51
N ASP A 60 4.18 -13.28 -11.42
CA ASP A 60 5.44 -14.01 -11.50
C ASP A 60 6.44 -13.50 -10.44
N LYS A 61 6.31 -12.22 -10.04
CA LYS A 61 6.96 -11.63 -8.87
C LYS A 61 6.22 -11.98 -7.57
N TRP A 62 4.94 -11.62 -7.46
CA TRP A 62 4.21 -11.63 -6.18
C TRP A 62 3.58 -12.96 -5.79
N ASN A 63 3.46 -13.88 -6.75
CA ASN A 63 2.88 -15.20 -6.53
C ASN A 63 1.47 -15.18 -5.88
N GLY A 64 0.66 -14.17 -6.17
CA GLY A 64 -0.73 -14.07 -5.70
C GLY A 64 -1.70 -14.99 -6.45
N GLY A 65 -2.90 -15.15 -5.88
CA GLY A 65 -3.99 -15.90 -6.50
C GLY A 65 -3.82 -17.42 -6.53
N TRP A 66 -4.48 -18.05 -7.51
CA TRP A 66 -4.60 -19.51 -7.65
C TRP A 66 -4.06 -19.98 -9.00
N ILE A 67 -3.54 -21.20 -9.03
CA ILE A 67 -3.21 -21.94 -10.26
C ILE A 67 -4.11 -23.17 -10.36
N ARG A 68 -4.46 -23.54 -11.60
CA ARG A 68 -5.19 -24.78 -11.90
C ARG A 68 -4.19 -25.83 -12.36
N LYS A 69 -4.12 -26.95 -11.64
CA LYS A 69 -3.26 -28.09 -11.96
C LYS A 69 -3.80 -28.90 -13.16
N PRO A 70 -2.97 -29.75 -13.78
CA PRO A 70 -3.42 -30.65 -14.84
C PRO A 70 -4.54 -31.60 -14.42
N ASP A 71 -4.61 -31.97 -13.14
CA ASP A 71 -5.67 -32.80 -12.56
C ASP A 71 -6.98 -32.02 -12.28
N GLY A 72 -7.02 -30.74 -12.66
CA GLY A 72 -8.17 -29.85 -12.49
C GLY A 72 -8.31 -29.23 -11.10
N LYS A 73 -7.48 -29.61 -10.11
CA LYS A 73 -7.53 -29.04 -8.76
C LYS A 73 -6.90 -27.65 -8.72
N LEU A 74 -7.38 -26.83 -7.81
CA LEU A 74 -6.79 -25.51 -7.52
C LEU A 74 -5.73 -25.62 -6.43
N GLU A 75 -4.65 -24.85 -6.59
CA GLU A 75 -3.63 -24.65 -5.56
C GLU A 75 -3.26 -23.16 -5.50
N PRO A 76 -2.98 -22.58 -4.31
CA PRO A 76 -2.43 -21.23 -4.25
C PRO A 76 -1.14 -21.14 -5.06
N ARG A 77 -0.93 -20.04 -5.79
CA ARG A 77 0.31 -19.86 -6.59
C ARG A 77 1.57 -19.88 -5.69
N GLN A 78 1.44 -19.44 -4.44
CA GLN A 78 2.51 -19.52 -3.43
C GLN A 78 2.92 -20.96 -3.04
N GLY A 79 2.03 -21.93 -3.27
CA GLY A 79 2.22 -23.36 -3.00
C GLY A 79 1.10 -23.98 -2.18
N GLY A 80 1.01 -25.31 -2.22
CA GLY A 80 0.15 -26.11 -1.35
C GLY A 80 0.52 -25.99 0.14
N LYS A 81 -0.33 -26.55 1.02
CA LYS A 81 -0.28 -26.37 2.48
C LYS A 81 1.13 -26.53 3.09
N TRP A 82 1.85 -27.59 2.75
CA TRP A 82 3.20 -27.86 3.28
C TRP A 82 4.25 -26.83 2.83
N LYS A 83 4.22 -26.43 1.55
CA LYS A 83 5.15 -25.43 1.01
C LYS A 83 4.90 -24.06 1.66
N LEU A 84 3.64 -23.72 1.94
CA LEU A 84 3.29 -22.48 2.62
C LEU A 84 3.72 -22.52 4.09
N LEU A 85 3.54 -23.65 4.79
CA LEU A 85 4.01 -23.83 6.16
C LEU A 85 5.53 -23.68 6.29
N MET A 86 6.30 -24.23 5.34
CA MET A 86 7.76 -24.10 5.33
C MET A 86 8.25 -22.65 5.14
N LYS A 87 7.40 -21.75 4.66
CA LYS A 87 7.70 -20.32 4.43
C LYS A 87 7.21 -19.40 5.55
N ILE A 88 6.68 -19.95 6.65
CA ILE A 88 6.04 -19.14 7.70
C ILE A 88 7.02 -18.19 8.42
N PHE A 89 8.27 -18.61 8.61
CA PHE A 89 9.26 -17.83 9.36
C PHE A 89 9.85 -16.66 8.54
N ALA A 90 9.84 -16.79 7.22
CA ALA A 90 10.27 -15.74 6.30
C ALA A 90 9.54 -15.96 4.98
N ASN A 91 8.54 -15.13 4.69
CA ASN A 91 7.79 -15.24 3.45
C ASN A 91 8.58 -14.57 2.32
N PRO A 92 9.12 -15.32 1.34
CA PRO A 92 9.93 -14.74 0.26
C PRO A 92 9.14 -13.92 -0.76
N ASN A 93 7.80 -13.95 -0.69
CA ASN A 93 6.91 -13.23 -1.60
C ASN A 93 6.25 -12.01 -0.93
N LEU A 94 6.63 -11.67 0.30
CA LEU A 94 6.04 -10.57 1.04
C LEU A 94 6.54 -9.23 0.45
N PRO A 95 5.64 -8.32 0.02
CA PRO A 95 6.06 -6.96 -0.34
C PRO A 95 6.68 -6.23 0.84
N GLU A 96 7.79 -5.55 0.60
CA GLU A 96 8.49 -4.74 1.59
C GLU A 96 7.89 -3.34 1.66
N ILE A 97 8.28 -2.54 2.66
CA ILE A 97 7.75 -1.19 2.81
C ILE A 97 8.07 -0.30 1.61
N ASP A 98 9.22 -0.53 0.96
CA ASP A 98 9.69 0.23 -0.21
C ASP A 98 8.94 -0.14 -1.51
N ASP A 99 8.27 -1.29 -1.55
CA ASP A 99 7.31 -1.62 -2.60
C ASP A 99 6.02 -0.79 -2.49
N TYR A 100 5.75 -0.23 -1.31
CA TYR A 100 4.73 0.81 -1.10
C TYR A 100 5.39 2.18 -1.16
N TYR A 101 5.67 2.75 0.02
CA TYR A 101 6.46 3.96 0.26
C TYR A 101 6.80 4.04 1.76
N GLU A 102 7.90 4.71 2.09
CA GLU A 102 8.18 5.09 3.48
C GLU A 102 7.22 6.22 3.90
N PRO A 103 6.30 6.00 4.85
CA PRO A 103 5.40 7.05 5.31
C PRO A 103 6.18 8.18 5.96
N PHE A 104 5.81 9.42 5.62
CA PHE A 104 6.53 10.62 6.05
C PHE A 104 5.58 11.69 6.59
N THR A 105 6.16 12.59 7.38
CA THR A 105 5.54 13.86 7.83
C THR A 105 6.55 14.99 7.65
N PHE A 106 6.18 16.22 8.01
CA PHE A 106 7.06 17.38 7.96
C PHE A 106 7.25 18.01 9.34
N ASP A 107 8.42 18.61 9.54
CA ASP A 107 8.76 19.37 10.74
C ASP A 107 8.12 20.77 10.70
N TYR A 108 6.80 20.83 10.82
CA TYR A 108 6.05 22.09 10.73
C TYR A 108 6.36 23.06 11.89
N ASP A 109 6.72 22.52 13.07
CA ASP A 109 7.05 23.33 14.25
C ASP A 109 8.25 24.25 13.98
N HIS A 110 9.24 23.77 13.21
CA HIS A 110 10.42 24.56 12.84
C HIS A 110 10.08 25.88 12.12
N LEU A 111 8.92 25.99 11.46
CA LEU A 111 8.48 27.23 10.83
C LEU A 111 8.10 28.32 11.85
N GLN A 112 7.79 27.93 13.09
CA GLN A 112 7.36 28.82 14.17
C GLN A 112 8.44 28.98 15.24
N SER A 113 9.18 27.90 15.53
CA SER A 113 10.17 27.85 16.61
C SER A 113 11.60 28.18 16.18
N ALA A 114 11.86 28.40 14.88
CA ALA A 114 13.19 28.73 14.38
C ALA A 114 13.73 30.04 15.01
N PRO A 115 14.99 30.05 15.49
CA PRO A 115 15.64 31.27 15.95
C PRO A 115 15.96 32.19 14.77
N GLU A 116 16.39 33.41 15.07
CA GLU A 116 16.91 34.31 14.03
C GLU A 116 18.07 33.65 13.27
N MET A 117 17.96 33.62 11.95
CA MET A 117 18.89 32.91 11.08
C MET A 117 19.01 33.60 9.72
N LYS A 118 20.13 33.36 9.02
CA LYS A 118 20.43 34.02 7.73
C LYS A 118 19.51 33.60 6.58
N HIS A 119 18.92 32.40 6.66
CA HIS A 119 18.09 31.82 5.61
C HIS A 119 16.71 31.48 6.17
N ALA A 120 15.67 31.61 5.35
CA ALA A 120 14.31 31.32 5.79
C ALA A 120 14.17 29.86 6.28
N PRO A 121 13.44 29.61 7.39
CA PRO A 121 13.20 28.25 7.88
C PRO A 121 12.29 27.47 6.90
N THR A 122 12.46 26.14 6.87
CA THR A 122 11.68 25.23 6.01
C THR A 122 11.25 23.99 6.78
N ALA A 123 10.04 23.50 6.53
CA ALA A 123 9.57 22.24 7.10
C ALA A 123 10.10 21.07 6.26
N ARG A 124 11.12 20.38 6.76
CA ARG A 124 11.74 19.24 6.07
C ARG A 124 11.06 17.91 6.39
N PRO A 125 11.11 16.93 5.46
CA PRO A 125 10.48 15.64 5.66
C PRO A 125 11.17 14.82 6.76
N ARG A 126 10.36 14.07 7.50
CA ARG A 126 10.75 13.11 8.53
C ARG A 126 10.03 11.79 8.31
N SER A 127 10.74 10.69 8.49
CA SER A 127 10.17 9.35 8.42
C SER A 127 9.24 9.10 9.60
N LEU A 128 8.07 8.51 9.34
CA LEU A 128 7.16 8.01 10.37
C LEU A 128 7.57 6.61 10.88
N ILE A 129 8.48 5.92 10.18
CA ILE A 129 9.06 4.64 10.63
C ILE A 129 10.19 4.89 11.63
N THR A 130 11.16 5.73 11.25
CA THR A 130 12.41 5.91 12.00
C THR A 130 12.44 7.19 12.83
N GLY A 131 11.56 8.16 12.55
CA GLY A 131 11.59 9.51 13.14
C GLY A 131 12.73 10.41 12.63
N GLN A 132 13.61 9.86 11.77
CA GLN A 132 14.78 10.57 11.27
C GLN A 132 14.42 11.54 10.15
N ARG A 133 15.29 12.52 9.93
CA ARG A 133 15.16 13.48 8.84
C ARG A 133 15.46 12.79 7.52
N MET A 134 14.57 12.96 6.55
CA MET A 134 14.79 12.47 5.19
C MET A 134 15.54 13.54 4.38
N GLU A 135 16.47 13.11 3.54
CA GLU A 135 17.11 14.01 2.58
C GLU A 135 16.13 14.43 1.49
N LYS A 136 15.36 13.46 0.99
CA LYS A 136 14.35 13.61 -0.06
C LYS A 136 13.24 12.57 0.13
N ILE A 137 12.04 12.88 -0.34
CA ILE A 137 10.95 11.89 -0.51
C ILE A 137 11.10 11.29 -1.90
N GLU A 138 11.20 9.96 -1.99
CA GLU A 138 11.39 9.21 -3.24
C GLU A 138 10.16 8.39 -3.63
#